data_AF-A0AA41KAV7-F1
#
_entry.id   AF-A0AA41KAV7-F1
#
_cell.length_a   1.000
_cell.length_b   1.000
_cell.length_c   1.000
_cell.angle_alpha   90.00
_cell.angle_beta   90.00
_cell.angle_gamma   90.00
#
_symmetry.space_group_name_H-M   'P 1'
#
loop_
_entity.id
_entity.type
_entity.pdbx_description
1 polymer ?
#
loop_
_entity_poly.entity_id
_entity_poly.type
_entity_poly.pdbx_seq_one_letter_code
_entity_poly.pdbx_strand_id
1 'polypeptide(L)' 'MSQTDPDPWGPSAPTDERQLRLDEFTGQCKAIAVSTSERCERDALAGVAYCTLHLDHAGEDITD' A
#
# COMPACT_ATOMS: atom_id res chain seq x y z
N MET A 1 24.08 40.90 -5.13
CA MET A 1 23.85 39.69 -5.95
C MET A 1 23.91 38.53 -5.00
N SER A 2 22.76 38.02 -4.53
CA SER A 2 22.73 36.88 -3.60
C SER A 2 22.38 35.64 -4.38
N GLN A 3 23.36 34.74 -4.47
CA GLN A 3 23.25 33.43 -5.10
C GLN A 3 22.55 32.52 -4.09
N THR A 4 21.31 32.13 -4.39
CA THR A 4 20.59 31.09 -3.63
C THR A 4 21.05 29.75 -4.17
N ASP A 5 21.85 29.02 -3.39
CA ASP A 5 22.12 27.60 -3.65
C ASP A 5 20.79 26.82 -3.60
N PRO A 6 20.47 25.98 -4.60
CA PRO A 6 19.31 25.11 -4.53
C PRO A 6 19.60 23.99 -3.52
N ASP A 7 18.80 23.96 -2.45
CA ASP A 7 18.79 22.86 -1.49
C ASP A 7 18.65 21.50 -2.22
N PRO A 8 19.56 20.53 -1.99
CA PRO A 8 19.48 19.21 -2.62
C PRO A 8 18.30 18.36 -2.11
N TRP A 9 17.57 18.86 -1.11
CA TRP A 9 16.36 18.27 -0.55
C TRP A 9 15.13 19.16 -0.71
N GLY A 10 15.03 19.89 -1.83
CA GLY A 10 13.72 20.33 -2.30
C GLY A 10 12.75 19.13 -2.31
N PRO A 11 11.47 19.31 -1.92
CA PRO A 11 10.55 18.19 -1.80
C PRO A 11 10.57 17.43 -3.13
N SER A 12 11.09 16.21 -3.08
CA SER A 12 11.01 15.28 -4.19
C SER A 12 9.53 14.99 -4.36
N ALA A 13 8.85 15.80 -5.17
CA ALA A 13 7.47 15.57 -5.50
C ALA A 13 7.43 14.15 -6.09
N PRO A 14 6.69 13.21 -5.49
CA PRO A 14 6.60 11.87 -6.03
C PRO A 14 6.09 11.99 -7.46
N THR A 15 6.97 11.65 -8.41
CA THR A 15 6.70 11.72 -9.83
C THR A 15 5.65 10.66 -10.15
N ASP A 16 4.41 11.09 -10.37
CA ASP A 16 3.33 10.26 -10.92
C ASP A 16 2.98 8.98 -10.14
N GLU A 17 3.15 8.98 -8.82
CA GLU A 17 2.57 7.93 -7.97
C GLU A 17 1.08 8.25 -7.82
N ARG A 18 0.25 7.73 -8.74
CA ARG A 18 -1.21 7.86 -8.62
C ARG A 18 -1.62 7.25 -7.27
N GLN A 19 -1.88 8.11 -6.28
CA GLN A 19 -2.43 7.70 -4.98
C GLN A 19 -3.83 7.16 -5.20
N LEU A 20 -3.94 5.89 -5.56
CA LEU A 20 -5.20 5.18 -5.67
C LEU A 20 -5.83 5.13 -4.28
N ARG A 21 -7.11 5.54 -4.20
CA ARG A 21 -7.84 5.44 -2.93
C ARG A 21 -8.06 3.97 -2.61
N LEU A 22 -8.03 3.60 -1.34
CA LEU A 22 -8.31 2.23 -0.90
C LEU A 22 -9.67 1.69 -1.42
N ASP A 23 -10.63 2.59 -1.67
CA ASP A 23 -11.95 2.30 -2.24
C ASP A 23 -11.91 1.78 -3.69
N GLU A 24 -10.88 2.13 -4.47
CA GLU A 24 -10.71 1.64 -5.85
C GLU A 24 -10.35 0.14 -5.90
N PHE A 25 -10.03 -0.46 -4.76
CA PHE A 25 -9.72 -1.89 -4.60
C PHE A 25 -10.83 -2.66 -3.88
N THR A 26 -12.06 -2.13 -3.88
CA THR A 26 -13.21 -2.82 -3.28
C THR A 26 -13.39 -4.20 -3.91
N GLY A 27 -13.35 -5.24 -3.07
CA GLY A 27 -13.41 -6.64 -3.52
C GLY A 27 -12.06 -7.32 -3.73
N GLN A 28 -10.94 -6.59 -3.72
CA GLN A 28 -9.60 -7.17 -3.80
C GLN A 28 -8.93 -7.31 -2.44
N CYS A 29 -8.01 -8.27 -2.33
CA CYS A 29 -7.21 -8.50 -1.15
C CYS A 29 -6.37 -7.25 -0.79
N LYS A 30 -6.40 -6.87 0.49
CA LYS A 30 -5.64 -5.72 1.00
C LYS A 30 -4.18 -6.02 1.39
N ALA A 31 -3.69 -7.24 1.17
CA ALA A 31 -2.30 -7.59 1.47
C ALA A 31 -1.32 -6.91 0.50
N ILE A 32 -0.22 -6.40 1.04
CA ILE A 32 0.86 -5.73 0.30
C ILE A 32 2.17 -6.41 0.68
N ALA A 33 2.94 -6.83 -0.32
CA ALA A 33 4.27 -7.40 -0.11
C ALA A 33 5.24 -6.32 0.34
N VAL A 34 5.92 -6.52 1.47
CA VAL A 34 6.88 -5.53 2.02
C VAL A 34 8.10 -5.36 1.09
N SER A 35 8.50 -6.41 0.38
CA SER A 35 9.69 -6.41 -0.47
C SER A 35 9.50 -5.72 -1.82
N THR A 36 8.29 -5.78 -2.39
CA THR A 36 8.01 -5.25 -3.73
C THR A 36 6.97 -4.13 -3.74
N SER A 37 6.34 -3.86 -2.59
CA SER A 37 5.18 -2.96 -2.46
C SER A 37 4.00 -3.35 -3.34
N GLU A 38 4.00 -4.57 -3.89
CA GLU A 38 2.94 -5.06 -4.75
C GLU A 38 1.75 -5.54 -3.92
N ARG A 39 0.55 -5.19 -4.38
CA ARG A 39 -0.69 -5.66 -3.78
C ARG A 39 -1.03 -7.06 -4.28
N CYS A 40 -1.64 -7.86 -3.43
CA CYS A 40 -2.21 -9.14 -3.85
C CYS A 40 -3.38 -8.91 -4.82
N GLU A 41 -3.26 -9.41 -6.05
CA GLU A 41 -4.29 -9.26 -7.11
C GLU A 41 -5.49 -10.21 -6.94
N ARG A 42 -5.51 -11.04 -5.88
CA ARG A 42 -6.61 -11.99 -5.63
C ARG A 42 -7.82 -11.27 -5.05
N ASP A 43 -9.00 -11.78 -5.34
CA ASP A 43 -10.24 -11.31 -4.71
C ASP A 43 -10.23 -11.57 -3.20
N ALA A 44 -10.77 -10.61 -2.46
CA ALA A 44 -11.10 -10.78 -1.05
C ALA A 44 -12.36 -11.63 -0.92
N LEU A 45 -12.45 -12.41 0.16
CA LEU A 45 -13.69 -13.14 0.44
C LEU A 45 -14.80 -12.17 0.85
N ALA A 46 -16.05 -12.54 0.58
CA ALA A 46 -17.20 -11.69 0.90
C ALA A 46 -17.24 -11.33 2.39
N GLY A 47 -17.25 -10.04 2.70
CA GLY A 47 -17.30 -9.53 4.08
C GLY A 47 -15.95 -9.47 4.81
N VAL A 48 -14.83 -9.82 4.17
CA VAL A 48 -13.48 -9.69 4.74
C VAL A 48 -12.56 -8.93 3.79
N ALA A 49 -11.43 -8.43 4.33
CA ALA A 49 -10.47 -7.62 3.58
C ALA A 49 -9.39 -8.43 2.84
N TYR A 50 -9.32 -9.74 3.05
CA TYR A 50 -8.22 -10.59 2.58
C TYR A 50 -8.74 -11.82 1.82
N CYS A 51 -7.89 -12.37 0.95
CA CYS A 51 -8.11 -13.68 0.34
C CYS A 51 -7.76 -14.79 1.34
N THR A 52 -8.14 -16.04 1.06
CA THR A 52 -7.87 -17.19 1.96
C THR A 52 -6.41 -17.26 2.42
N LEU A 53 -5.46 -17.11 1.49
CA LEU A 53 -4.03 -17.17 1.79
C LEU A 53 -3.57 -16.14 2.83
N HIS A 54 -4.06 -14.90 2.72
CA HIS A 54 -3.66 -13.81 3.62
C HIS A 54 -4.57 -13.68 4.85
N LEU A 55 -5.72 -14.36 4.85
CA LEU A 55 -6.61 -14.40 6.00
C LEU A 55 -6.03 -15.29 7.11
N ASP A 56 -5.45 -16.44 6.76
CA ASP A 56 -4.77 -17.33 7.72
C ASP A 56 -3.65 -16.58 8.48
N HIS A 57 -2.87 -15.73 7.79
CA HIS A 57 -1.83 -14.91 8.43
C HIS A 57 -2.38 -13.74 9.26
N ALA A 58 -3.54 -13.18 8.89
CA ALA A 58 -4.15 -12.06 9.63
C ALA A 58 -4.80 -12.51 10.95
N GLY A 59 -5.13 -13.80 11.07
CA GLY A 59 -5.70 -14.38 12.29
C GLY A 59 -4.68 -14.65 13.40
N GLU A 60 -3.38 -14.68 13.08
CA GLU A 60 -2.31 -14.94 14.05
C GLU A 60 -1.95 -13.70 14.91
N ASP A 61 -2.47 -12.52 14.58
CA ASP A 61 -2.27 -11.26 15.32
C ASP A 61 -3.31 -11.04 16.46
N ILE A 62 -4.16 -12.04 16.76
CA ILE A 62 -5.14 -12.00 17.86
C ILE A 62 -4.78 -13.05 18.92
N THR A 63 -3.57 -13.01 19.47
CA THR A 63 -3.28 -13.66 20.76
C THR A 63 -2.33 -12.82 21.60
N ASP A 64 -2.84 -12.47 22.79
CA ASP A 64 -2.29 -11.80 23.99
C ASP A 64 -2.33 -10.26 24.03
#